data_AF-A0A0F8X7A9-F1
#
_entry.id   AF-A0A0F8X7A9-F1
#
_cell.length_a   1.000
_cell.length_b   1.000
_cell.length_c   1.000
_cell.angle_alpha   90.00
_cell.angle_beta   90.00
_cell.angle_gamma   90.00
#
_symmetry.space_group_name_H-M   'P 1'
#
loop_
_entity.id
_entity.type
_entity.pdbx_description
1 polymer ?
#
loop_
_entity_poly.entity_id
_entity_poly.type
_entity_poly.pdbx_seq_one_letter_code
_entity_poly.pdbx_strand_id
1 'polypeptide(L)'
;MYEPELGQMIFGQPYKEHKASNLMIAALRAIGDELGRVMWNIHQEIYASPFDNTGNAFKEIQTFQVEAYSWNEEYEQPWNFKWKDIEVSWYKYYGRGTSVNREVSPLEIAQMLDACLSVLLEYDEWR
;
A
#
# COMPACT_ATOMS: atom_id res chain seq x y z
N MET A 1 7.87 -17.97 5.26
CA MET A 1 8.94 -17.19 4.62
C MET A 1 8.54 -16.89 3.19
N TYR A 2 8.71 -15.65 2.75
CA TYR A 2 8.41 -15.19 1.40
C TYR A 2 9.59 -15.41 0.48
N GLU A 3 9.34 -15.98 -0.70
CA GLU A 3 10.32 -16.12 -1.77
C GLU A 3 9.92 -15.18 -2.92
N PRO A 4 10.66 -14.09 -3.16
CA PRO A 4 10.41 -13.19 -4.27
C PRO A 4 10.67 -13.83 -5.64
N GLU A 5 10.03 -13.31 -6.68
CA GLU A 5 10.36 -13.71 -8.06
C GLU A 5 11.75 -13.22 -8.47
N LEU A 6 12.39 -13.89 -9.45
CA LEU A 6 13.77 -13.59 -9.88
C LEU A 6 13.98 -12.11 -10.24
N GLY A 7 13.00 -11.48 -10.89
CA GLY A 7 13.07 -10.06 -11.21
C GLY A 7 13.10 -9.16 -9.97
N GLN A 8 12.34 -9.50 -8.94
CA GLN A 8 12.34 -8.81 -7.65
C GLN A 8 13.61 -9.12 -6.84
N MET A 9 14.19 -10.32 -6.96
CA MET A 9 15.46 -10.64 -6.30
C MET A 9 16.63 -9.80 -6.83
N ILE A 10 16.65 -9.54 -8.13
CA ILE A 10 17.78 -8.88 -8.81
C ILE A 10 17.59 -7.37 -8.89
N PHE A 11 16.35 -6.91 -9.14
CA PHE A 11 16.04 -5.51 -9.45
C PHE A 11 14.98 -4.91 -8.51
N GLY A 12 14.61 -5.63 -7.45
CA GLY A 12 13.58 -5.23 -6.50
C GLY A 12 14.13 -4.38 -5.36
N GLN A 13 13.29 -3.46 -4.87
CA GLN A 13 13.43 -2.89 -3.52
C GLN A 13 13.33 -3.99 -2.45
N PRO A 14 13.78 -3.74 -1.19
CA PRO A 14 13.67 -4.70 -0.11
C PRO A 14 12.26 -5.28 0.06
N TYR A 15 12.19 -6.59 0.21
CA TYR A 15 10.95 -7.33 0.52
C TYR A 15 10.94 -7.77 1.98
N LYS A 16 9.75 -8.10 2.47
CA LYS A 16 9.51 -8.49 3.85
C LYS A 16 9.46 -10.02 4.02
N GLU A 17 9.52 -10.47 5.27
CA GLU A 17 9.68 -11.88 5.62
C GLU A 17 8.48 -12.76 5.24
N HIS A 18 7.25 -12.23 5.26
CA HIS A 18 6.03 -13.02 5.06
C HIS A 18 5.33 -12.64 3.76
N LYS A 19 4.72 -13.63 3.10
CA LYS A 19 3.90 -13.37 1.92
C LYS A 19 2.60 -12.72 2.36
N ALA A 20 2.15 -11.66 1.67
CA ALA A 20 0.85 -11.09 1.93
C ALA A 20 -0.26 -12.12 1.61
N SER A 21 -1.23 -12.26 2.51
CA SER A 21 -2.39 -13.12 2.28
C SER A 21 -3.30 -12.53 1.20
N ASN A 22 -4.14 -13.36 0.57
CA ASN A 22 -5.14 -12.86 -0.39
C ASN A 22 -6.09 -11.85 0.27
N LEU A 23 -6.36 -12.02 1.57
CA LEU A 23 -7.17 -11.08 2.33
C LEU A 23 -6.47 -9.72 2.51
N MET A 24 -5.16 -9.72 2.78
CA MET A 24 -4.36 -8.49 2.82
C MET A 24 -4.37 -7.79 1.47
N ILE A 25 -4.16 -8.52 0.38
CA ILE A 25 -4.19 -7.96 -0.98
C ILE A 25 -5.57 -7.36 -1.31
N ALA A 26 -6.65 -8.04 -0.94
CA ALA A 26 -8.02 -7.54 -1.12
C ALA A 26 -8.29 -6.27 -0.29
N ALA A 27 -7.77 -6.20 0.94
CA ALA A 27 -7.88 -5.01 1.77
C ALA A 27 -7.12 -3.82 1.17
N LEU A 28 -5.87 -4.03 0.71
CA LEU A 28 -5.09 -2.99 0.04
C LEU A 28 -5.78 -2.49 -1.23
N ARG A 29 -6.38 -3.40 -2.00
CA ARG A 29 -7.19 -3.01 -3.17
C ARG A 29 -8.34 -2.10 -2.77
N ALA A 30 -9.13 -2.48 -1.76
CA ALA A 30 -10.26 -1.67 -1.32
C ALA A 30 -9.82 -0.27 -0.83
N ILE A 31 -8.70 -0.18 -0.12
CA ILE A 31 -8.12 1.10 0.31
C ILE A 31 -7.67 1.93 -0.91
N GLY A 32 -7.01 1.31 -1.90
CA GLY A 32 -6.57 1.97 -3.11
C GLY A 32 -7.72 2.48 -3.98
N ASP A 33 -8.76 1.67 -4.14
CA ASP A 33 -9.98 2.03 -4.87
C ASP A 33 -10.68 3.23 -4.19
N GLU A 34 -10.78 3.21 -2.85
CA GLU A 34 -11.39 4.30 -2.08
C GLU A 34 -10.55 5.58 -2.13
N LEU A 35 -9.23 5.49 -1.98
CA LEU A 35 -8.34 6.64 -2.15
C LEU A 35 -8.50 7.26 -3.54
N GLY A 36 -8.57 6.42 -4.59
CA GLY A 36 -8.83 6.88 -5.95
C GLY A 36 -10.16 7.64 -6.07
N ARG A 37 -11.23 7.13 -5.46
CA ARG A 37 -12.55 7.78 -5.41
C ARG A 37 -12.47 9.15 -4.73
N VAL A 38 -11.85 9.21 -3.54
CA VAL A 38 -11.72 10.45 -2.76
C VAL A 38 -10.90 11.50 -3.52
N MET A 39 -9.76 11.11 -4.09
CA MET A 39 -8.93 12.05 -4.84
C MET A 39 -9.61 12.54 -6.12
N TRP A 40 -10.42 11.69 -6.77
CA TRP A 40 -11.27 12.14 -7.88
C TRP A 40 -12.30 13.18 -7.43
N ASN A 41 -12.96 12.98 -6.29
CA ASN A 41 -13.93 13.94 -5.77
C ASN A 41 -13.31 15.32 -5.52
N ILE A 42 -12.13 15.35 -4.90
CA ILE A 42 -11.44 16.57 -4.52
C ILE A 42 -10.88 17.32 -5.74
N HIS A 43 -10.26 16.60 -6.67
CA HIS A 43 -9.48 17.23 -7.75
C HIS A 43 -10.17 17.19 -9.12
N GLN A 44 -11.19 16.35 -9.30
CA GLN A 44 -11.92 16.14 -10.56
C GLN A 44 -11.02 15.73 -11.72
N GLU A 45 -9.99 14.94 -11.44
CA GLU A 45 -9.02 14.43 -12.42
C GLU A 45 -8.60 12.98 -12.13
N ILE A 46 -8.00 12.32 -13.13
CA ILE A 46 -7.48 10.96 -12.99
C ILE A 46 -6.35 10.96 -11.96
N TYR A 47 -6.59 10.30 -10.83
CA TYR A 47 -5.58 10.16 -9.78
C TYR A 47 -4.56 9.07 -10.11
N ALA A 48 -3.28 9.43 -10.10
CA ALA A 48 -2.18 8.48 -10.23
C ALA A 48 -2.00 7.72 -8.91
N SER A 49 -2.71 6.60 -8.74
CA SER A 49 -2.73 5.87 -7.46
C SER A 49 -1.33 5.43 -7.01
N PRO A 50 -0.96 5.63 -5.73
CA PRO A 50 0.31 5.14 -5.18
C PRO A 50 0.31 3.62 -4.97
N PHE A 51 -0.83 2.95 -5.17
CA PHE A 51 -0.93 1.50 -5.18
C PHE A 51 -0.45 0.89 -6.51
N ASP A 52 -0.39 1.69 -7.57
CA ASP A 52 0.08 1.32 -8.90
C ASP A 52 1.55 1.71 -9.13
N ASN A 53 2.07 1.43 -10.33
CA ASN A 53 3.45 1.79 -10.71
C ASN A 53 3.55 3.24 -11.20
N THR A 54 3.20 4.20 -10.33
CA THR A 54 3.03 5.62 -10.71
C THR A 54 4.15 6.54 -10.20
N GLY A 55 4.89 6.12 -9.17
CA GLY A 55 5.81 6.99 -8.44
C GLY A 55 5.14 7.98 -7.49
N ASN A 56 3.80 7.94 -7.34
CA ASN A 56 3.07 8.83 -6.45
C ASN A 56 3.12 8.37 -4.99
N ALA A 57 2.72 9.24 -4.06
CA ALA A 57 2.58 8.92 -2.65
C ALA A 57 1.37 9.63 -2.04
N PHE A 58 0.84 9.06 -0.96
CA PHE A 58 -0.17 9.66 -0.10
C PHE A 58 0.28 9.46 1.36
N LYS A 59 0.68 10.56 1.99
CA LYS A 59 1.33 10.61 3.32
C LYS A 59 0.76 11.71 4.21
N GLU A 60 -0.31 12.35 3.77
CA GLU A 60 -0.95 13.51 4.39
C GLU A 60 -1.68 13.16 5.68
N ILE A 61 -2.04 11.89 5.86
CA ILE A 61 -2.74 11.39 7.05
C ILE A 61 -1.85 10.48 7.88
N GLN A 62 -2.01 10.53 9.20
CA GLN A 62 -1.20 9.75 10.13
C GLN A 62 -1.65 8.28 10.22
N THR A 63 -2.93 8.00 9.98
CA THR A 63 -3.52 6.67 10.15
C THR A 63 -2.86 5.63 9.25
N PHE A 64 -2.57 5.97 8.00
CA PHE A 64 -1.77 5.15 7.10
C PHE A 64 -0.96 6.03 6.15
N GLN A 65 0.12 5.47 5.63
CA GLN A 65 0.92 6.10 4.59
C GLN A 65 1.14 5.12 3.47
N VAL A 66 1.18 5.62 2.24
CA VAL A 66 1.42 4.80 1.05
C VAL A 66 2.33 5.53 0.07
N GLU A 67 3.24 4.79 -0.54
CA GLU A 67 4.07 5.23 -1.65
C GLU A 67 4.20 4.14 -2.71
N ALA A 68 4.11 4.55 -3.96
CA ALA A 68 4.34 3.69 -5.10
C ALA A 68 5.74 3.08 -5.06
N TYR A 69 5.91 2.00 -5.81
CA TYR A 69 7.20 1.35 -5.94
C TYR A 69 8.27 2.33 -6.44
N SER A 70 9.38 2.44 -5.70
CA SER A 70 10.50 3.28 -6.08
C SER A 70 11.44 2.57 -7.05
N TRP A 71 11.67 3.18 -8.21
CA TRP A 71 12.71 2.80 -9.16
C TRP A 71 14.07 3.44 -8.86
N ASN A 72 14.16 4.30 -7.85
CA ASN A 72 15.42 4.92 -7.47
C ASN A 72 16.28 3.91 -6.70
N GLU A 73 17.39 3.47 -7.30
CA GLU A 73 18.35 2.53 -6.73
C GLU A 73 19.15 3.13 -5.54
N GLU A 74 19.21 4.45 -5.43
CA GLU A 74 19.87 5.15 -4.31
C GLU A 74 18.94 5.31 -3.09
N TYR A 75 17.64 5.03 -3.25
CA TYR A 75 16.66 5.09 -2.18
C TYR A 75 16.23 3.68 -1.79
N GLU A 76 16.59 3.28 -0.57
CA GLU A 76 16.08 2.06 0.03
C GLU A 76 14.66 2.30 0.54
N GLN A 77 13.68 1.87 -0.24
CA GLN A 77 12.26 2.02 0.11
C GLN A 77 11.89 1.06 1.25
N PRO A 78 11.57 1.55 2.47
CA PRO A 78 11.34 0.66 3.61
C PRO A 78 10.00 -0.07 3.51
N TRP A 79 9.00 0.54 2.88
CA TRP A 79 7.65 0.01 2.72
C TRP A 79 6.95 0.75 1.58
N ASN A 80 5.95 0.11 1.00
CA ASN A 80 5.00 0.76 0.11
C ASN A 80 3.72 1.17 0.83
N PHE A 81 3.28 0.39 1.82
CA PHE A 81 2.14 0.74 2.66
C PHE A 81 2.47 0.51 4.12
N LYS A 82 2.06 1.44 4.98
CA LYS A 82 2.26 1.37 6.42
C LYS A 82 0.99 1.75 7.18
N TRP A 83 0.57 0.86 8.09
CA TRP A 83 -0.46 1.12 9.09
C TRP A 83 0.02 0.58 10.43
N LYS A 84 0.23 1.47 11.41
CA LYS A 84 0.83 1.14 12.71
C LYS A 84 2.17 0.37 12.53
N ASP A 85 2.23 -0.85 13.02
CA ASP A 85 3.35 -1.77 12.94
C ASP A 85 3.30 -2.70 11.72
N ILE A 86 2.25 -2.64 10.89
CA ILE A 86 2.15 -3.41 9.65
C ILE A 86 2.83 -2.63 8.53
N GLU A 87 3.86 -3.24 7.95
CA GLU A 87 4.59 -2.71 6.80
C GLU A 87 4.50 -3.70 5.65
N VAL A 88 3.99 -3.21 4.51
CA VAL A 88 3.84 -3.99 3.29
C VAL A 88 4.77 -3.44 2.22
N SER A 89 5.49 -4.33 1.55
CA SER A 89 6.27 -4.03 0.35
C SER A 89 5.72 -4.81 -0.84
N TRP A 90 5.77 -4.24 -2.04
CA TRP A 90 5.42 -4.92 -3.28
C TRP A 90 6.41 -4.59 -4.39
N TYR A 91 6.37 -5.37 -5.47
CA TYR A 91 7.17 -5.10 -6.66
C TYR A 91 6.27 -4.48 -7.73
N LYS A 92 6.52 -3.20 -8.05
CA LYS A 92 5.77 -2.37 -9.02
C LYS A 92 4.36 -1.94 -8.59
N TYR A 93 3.54 -2.86 -8.09
CA TYR A 93 2.16 -2.57 -7.66
C TYR A 93 1.65 -3.64 -6.68
N TYR A 94 0.61 -3.32 -5.90
CA TYR A 94 0.01 -4.27 -4.95
C TYR A 94 -0.48 -5.56 -5.63
N GLY A 95 -0.28 -6.70 -5.00
CA GLY A 95 -0.60 -8.02 -5.57
C GLY A 95 0.53 -8.64 -6.40
N ARG A 96 1.54 -7.86 -6.83
CA ARG A 96 2.78 -8.40 -7.39
C ARG A 96 3.90 -8.31 -6.37
N GLY A 97 4.51 -9.46 -6.09
CA GLY A 97 5.66 -9.51 -5.20
C GLY A 97 5.39 -9.07 -3.75
N THR A 98 4.11 -9.13 -3.32
CA THR A 98 3.65 -8.46 -2.09
C THR A 98 4.01 -9.26 -0.85
N SER A 99 4.68 -8.58 0.08
CA SER A 99 5.22 -9.14 1.31
C SER A 99 4.92 -8.22 2.49
N VAL A 100 4.85 -8.79 3.68
CA VAL A 100 4.52 -8.11 4.94
C VAL A 100 5.55 -8.48 6.02
N ASN A 101 5.85 -7.52 6.90
CA ASN A 101 6.90 -7.64 7.92
C ASN A 101 6.61 -8.67 9.03
N ARG A 102 5.36 -9.10 9.19
CA ARG A 102 4.94 -10.14 10.13
C ARG A 102 3.69 -10.86 9.64
N GLU A 103 3.34 -11.98 10.25
CA GLU A 103 2.01 -12.55 10.06
C GLU A 103 0.93 -11.58 10.59
N VAL A 104 -0.12 -11.41 9.80
CA VAL A 104 -1.25 -10.53 10.13
C VAL A 104 -2.52 -11.36 10.11
N SER A 105 -3.23 -11.37 11.22
CA SER A 105 -4.49 -12.11 11.35
C SER A 105 -5.61 -11.47 10.53
N PRO A 106 -6.66 -12.23 10.14
CA PRO A 106 -7.83 -11.65 9.47
C PRO A 106 -8.49 -10.51 10.25
N LEU A 107 -8.49 -10.57 11.58
CA LEU A 107 -9.04 -9.52 12.44
C LEU A 107 -8.23 -8.22 12.34
N GLU A 108 -6.90 -8.31 12.37
CA GLU A 108 -6.04 -7.13 12.20
C GLU A 108 -6.17 -6.53 10.81
N ILE A 109 -6.33 -7.35 9.76
CA ILE A 109 -6.58 -6.86 8.40
C ILE A 109 -7.92 -6.12 8.33
N ALA A 110 -8.96 -6.65 8.99
CA ALA A 110 -10.27 -5.99 9.05
C ALA A 110 -10.18 -4.65 9.80
N GLN A 111 -9.46 -4.59 10.92
CA GLN A 111 -9.23 -3.35 11.67
C GLN A 111 -8.43 -2.32 10.87
N MET A 112 -7.42 -2.77 10.13
CA MET A 112 -6.63 -1.92 9.23
C MET A 112 -7.52 -1.34 8.15
N LEU A 113 -8.31 -2.19 7.48
CA LEU A 113 -9.23 -1.78 6.42
C LEU A 113 -10.24 -0.74 6.93
N ASP A 114 -10.93 -1.05 8.04
CA ASP A 114 -11.92 -0.17 8.65
C ASP A 114 -11.33 1.20 9.03
N ALA A 115 -10.16 1.22 9.67
CA ALA A 115 -9.48 2.45 10.03
C ALA A 115 -9.06 3.29 8.81
N CYS A 116 -8.57 2.64 7.75
CA CYS A 116 -8.13 3.34 6.54
C CYS A 116 -9.31 3.88 5.73
N LEU A 117 -10.41 3.13 5.61
CA LEU A 117 -11.61 3.62 4.93
C LEU A 117 -12.27 4.75 5.70
N SER A 118 -12.36 4.65 7.03
CA SER A 118 -12.96 5.68 7.88
C SER A 118 -12.24 7.02 7.73
N VAL A 119 -10.90 7.02 7.80
CA VAL A 119 -10.12 8.27 7.65
C VAL A 119 -10.18 8.83 6.22
N LEU A 120 -10.35 7.99 5.20
CA LEU A 120 -10.54 8.46 3.81
C LEU A 120 -11.91 9.11 3.62
N LEU A 121 -12.96 8.54 4.22
CA LEU A 121 -14.29 9.15 4.23
C LEU A 121 -14.27 10.51 4.94
N GLU A 122 -13.62 10.59 6.11
CA GLU A 122 -13.41 11.88 6.78
C GLU A 122 -12.60 12.85 5.91
N TYR A 123 -11.57 12.38 5.21
CA TYR A 123 -10.76 13.23 4.33
C TYR A 123 -11.55 13.82 3.15
N ASP A 124 -12.49 13.05 2.58
CA ASP A 124 -13.41 13.45 1.51
C ASP A 124 -14.38 14.55 1.98
N GLU A 125 -14.90 14.46 3.21
CA GLU A 125 -15.85 15.44 3.74
C GLU A 125 -15.23 16.80 4.09
N TRP A 126 -13.92 16.82 4.40
CA TRP A 126 -13.22 18.03 4.86
C TRP A 126 -12.59 18.86 3.73
N ARG A 127 -12.53 18.35 2.49
CA ARG A 127 -11.82 18.95 1.36
C ARG A 127 -12.78 19.46 0.29
#